data_AF-A0A2N6CC27-F1
#
_entry.id   AF-A0A2N6CC27-F1
#
_cell.length_a   1.000
_cell.length_b   1.000
_cell.length_c   1.000
_cell.angle_alpha   90.00
_cell.angle_beta   90.00
_cell.angle_gamma   90.00
#
_symmetry.space_group_name_H-M   'P 1'
#
loop_
_entity.id
_entity.type
_entity.pdbx_description
1 polymer ?
#
loop_
_entity_poly.entity_id
_entity_poly.type
_entity_poly.pdbx_seq_one_letter_code
_entity_poly.pdbx_strand_id
1 'polypeptide(L)'
;MKSKLITVLLVMLLAVAGCSSSDSKSNSPDDKLATINTMMNKGYEMSETQRQTVNELIADSKNLVAEGKQAEANKLLDEAIELLEVIAETDRFNKSE
;
A
#
# COMPACT_ATOMS: atom_id res chain seq x y z
N MET A 1 42.41 -10.98 -32.95
CA MET A 1 42.95 -10.36 -31.73
C MET A 1 43.35 -8.93 -32.04
N LYS A 2 42.71 -7.95 -31.38
CA LYS A 2 43.19 -6.59 -31.09
C LYS A 2 42.02 -5.83 -30.43
N SER A 3 41.93 -5.96 -29.11
CA SER A 3 41.10 -5.10 -28.27
C SER A 3 41.47 -3.64 -28.49
N LYS A 4 40.46 -2.78 -28.64
CA LYS A 4 40.52 -1.40 -28.19
C LYS A 4 39.23 -1.09 -27.44
N LEU A 5 39.28 -1.28 -26.13
CA LEU A 5 38.52 -0.54 -25.14
C LEU A 5 38.80 0.97 -25.32
N ILE A 6 37.78 1.79 -25.07
CA ILE A 6 37.80 3.17 -24.49
C ILE A 6 36.44 3.79 -24.89
N THR A 7 35.44 3.72 -24.01
CA THR A 7 35.01 4.82 -23.13
C THR A 7 34.43 6.01 -23.90
N VAL A 8 33.11 6.02 -24.08
CA VAL A 8 32.34 7.27 -24.19
C VAL A 8 31.15 7.16 -23.25
N LEU A 9 31.42 7.47 -21.99
CA LEU A 9 30.45 7.92 -21.01
C LEU A 9 30.22 9.41 -21.31
N LEU A 10 29.08 9.79 -21.91
CA LEU A 10 28.57 11.16 -21.78
C LEU A 10 27.09 11.29 -22.23
N VAL A 11 26.23 11.40 -21.21
CA VAL A 11 25.14 12.38 -21.07
C VAL A 11 24.26 12.67 -22.28
N MET A 12 23.00 12.23 -22.20
CA MET A 12 21.84 13.07 -22.56
C MET A 12 20.78 12.91 -21.47
N LEU A 13 20.81 13.88 -20.56
CA LEU A 13 19.77 14.19 -19.59
C LEU A 13 18.52 14.70 -20.32
N LEU A 14 17.37 14.33 -19.77
CA LEU A 14 16.15 15.15 -19.66
C LEU A 14 15.48 15.57 -20.99
N ALA A 15 14.63 14.68 -21.51
CA ALA A 15 13.36 15.11 -22.07
C ALA A 15 12.26 14.90 -21.01
N VAL A 16 12.20 15.85 -20.07
CA VAL A 16 10.99 16.13 -19.27
C VAL A 16 10.00 16.77 -20.22
N ALA A 17 9.12 15.97 -20.82
CA ALA A 17 7.95 16.44 -21.53
C ALA A 17 6.87 15.35 -21.44
N GLY A 18 6.15 15.39 -20.33
CA GLY A 18 5.10 14.43 -20.02
C GLY A 18 4.64 14.53 -18.57
N CYS A 19 4.49 15.76 -18.06
CA CYS A 19 3.75 15.99 -16.81
C CYS A 19 2.27 15.75 -17.10
N SER A 20 1.89 14.47 -17.16
CA SER A 20 0.51 14.02 -17.21
C SER A 20 0.41 12.82 -16.30
N SER A 21 0.29 13.10 -15.00
CA SER A 21 -0.29 12.22 -13.98
C SER A 21 -0.46 13.01 -12.69
N SER A 22 -1.28 14.06 -12.75
CA SER A 22 -1.94 14.58 -11.55
C SER A 22 -3.25 13.81 -11.34
N ASP A 23 -3.10 12.52 -11.06
CA ASP A 23 -4.15 11.68 -10.48
C ASP A 23 -3.53 10.95 -9.30
N SER A 24 -3.18 11.72 -8.27
CA SER A 24 -2.73 11.24 -6.97
C SER A 24 -3.93 10.64 -6.22
N LYS A 25 -4.44 9.50 -6.71
CA LYS A 25 -5.23 8.56 -5.91
C LYS A 25 -4.29 7.47 -5.44
N SER A 26 -4.21 7.31 -4.12
CA SER A 26 -3.42 6.37 -3.33
C SER A 26 -3.63 4.90 -3.71
N ASN A 27 -3.08 4.46 -4.85
CA ASN A 27 -3.33 3.13 -5.41
C ASN A 27 -2.14 2.16 -5.31
N SER A 28 -1.03 2.57 -4.69
CA SER A 28 0.07 1.64 -4.43
C SER A 28 -0.19 0.81 -3.16
N PRO A 29 0.27 -0.45 -3.10
CA PRO A 29 0.20 -1.26 -1.88
C PRO A 29 0.82 -0.56 -0.65
N ASP A 30 1.90 0.20 -0.86
CA ASP A 30 2.60 0.90 0.22
C ASP A 30 1.75 2.02 0.83
N ASP A 31 1.04 2.80 0.01
CA ASP A 31 0.13 3.86 0.48
C ASP A 31 -1.03 3.27 1.30
N LYS A 32 -1.57 2.13 0.85
CA LYS A 32 -2.65 1.43 1.55
C LYS A 32 -2.16 0.84 2.87
N LEU A 33 -0.96 0.23 2.90
CA LEU A 33 -0.32 -0.23 4.14
C LEU A 33 -0.08 0.92 5.12
N ALA A 34 0.34 2.09 4.65
CA ALA A 34 0.49 3.28 5.49
C ALA A 34 -0.85 3.74 6.08
N THR A 35 -1.92 3.68 5.29
CA THR A 35 -3.29 3.98 5.73
C THR A 35 -3.75 3.01 6.81
N ILE A 36 -3.60 1.70 6.58
CA ILE A 36 -3.93 0.65 7.55
C ILE A 36 -3.16 0.84 8.87
N ASN A 37 -1.85 1.09 8.80
CA ASN A 37 -1.02 1.34 9.98
C ASN A 37 -1.52 2.57 10.75
N THR A 38 -1.89 3.63 10.03
CA THR A 38 -2.45 4.85 10.64
C THR A 38 -3.77 4.54 11.36
N MET A 39 -4.66 3.76 10.75
CA MET A 39 -5.93 3.37 11.36
C MET A 39 -5.75 2.46 12.57
N MET A 40 -4.88 1.45 12.48
CA MET A 40 -4.55 0.56 13.60
C MET A 40 -3.97 1.31 14.80
N ASN A 41 -3.18 2.36 14.55
CA ASN A 41 -2.58 3.21 15.59
C ASN A 41 -3.59 4.15 16.26
N LYS A 42 -4.79 4.35 15.70
CA LYS A 42 -5.84 5.15 16.35
C LYS A 42 -6.46 4.44 17.57
N GLY A 43 -6.19 3.14 17.75
CA GLY A 43 -6.56 2.42 18.96
C GLY A 43 -8.06 2.16 19.09
N TYR A 44 -8.77 1.96 17.98
CA TYR A 44 -10.17 1.54 18.00
C TYR A 44 -10.34 0.24 18.79
N GLU A 45 -11.46 0.12 19.52
CA GLU A 45 -11.79 -1.12 20.19
C GLU A 45 -12.12 -2.20 19.15
N MET A 46 -11.37 -3.29 19.19
CA MET A 46 -11.44 -4.38 18.22
C MET A 46 -11.47 -5.71 18.95
N SER A 47 -12.29 -6.64 18.45
CA SER A 47 -12.22 -8.02 18.89
C SER A 47 -10.90 -8.67 18.47
N GLU A 48 -10.52 -9.75 19.14
CA GLU A 48 -9.32 -10.52 18.77
C GLU A 48 -9.42 -11.04 17.33
N THR A 49 -10.60 -11.54 16.94
CA THR A 49 -10.85 -12.03 15.58
C THR A 49 -10.70 -10.92 14.54
N GLN A 50 -11.24 -9.73 14.77
CA GLN A 50 -11.09 -8.59 13.85
C GLN A 50 -9.61 -8.22 13.67
N ARG A 51 -8.86 -8.17 14.77
CA ARG A 51 -7.42 -7.89 14.73
C ARG A 51 -6.66 -8.96 13.96
N GLN A 52 -6.98 -10.25 14.18
CA GLN A 52 -6.38 -11.36 13.45
C GLN A 52 -6.68 -11.25 11.95
N THR A 53 -7.93 -11.04 11.56
CA THR A 53 -8.32 -10.89 10.14
C THR A 53 -7.58 -9.74 9.46
N VAL A 54 -7.48 -8.56 10.08
CA VAL A 54 -6.71 -7.44 9.52
C VAL A 54 -5.24 -7.83 9.34
N ASN A 55 -4.63 -8.50 10.33
CA ASN A 55 -3.23 -8.93 10.24
C ASN A 55 -3.01 -9.99 9.15
N GLU A 56 -3.94 -10.92 8.97
CA GLU A 56 -3.89 -11.95 7.93
C GLU A 56 -3.97 -11.33 6.54
N LEU A 57 -4.92 -10.41 6.30
CA LEU A 57 -5.04 -9.68 5.03
C LEU A 57 -3.75 -8.91 4.70
N ILE A 58 -3.13 -8.26 5.70
CA ILE A 58 -1.84 -7.59 5.53
C ILE A 58 -0.73 -8.60 5.19
N ALA A 59 -0.65 -9.73 5.88
CA ALA A 59 0.38 -10.74 5.65
C ALA A 59 0.26 -11.34 4.24
N ASP A 60 -0.95 -11.70 3.82
CA ASP A 60 -1.22 -12.26 2.50
C ASP A 60 -0.97 -11.23 1.39
N SER A 61 -1.33 -9.97 1.61
CA SER A 61 -1.02 -8.90 0.65
C SER A 61 0.48 -8.74 0.43
N LYS A 62 1.31 -8.84 1.48
CA LYS A 62 2.77 -8.76 1.38
C LYS A 62 3.35 -9.93 0.60
N ASN A 63 2.80 -11.14 0.78
CA ASN A 63 3.18 -12.31 0.00
C ASN A 63 2.84 -12.09 -1.49
N LEU A 64 1.65 -11.57 -1.80
CA LEU A 64 1.24 -11.26 -3.16
C LEU A 64 2.12 -10.18 -3.81
N VAL A 65 2.51 -9.14 -3.06
CA VAL A 65 3.47 -8.13 -3.55
C VAL A 65 4.82 -8.77 -3.90
N ALA A 66 5.33 -9.66 -3.04
CA ALA A 66 6.59 -10.37 -3.30
C ALA A 66 6.51 -11.29 -4.53
N GLU A 67 5.33 -11.80 -4.86
CA GLU A 67 5.05 -12.58 -6.07
C GLU A 67 4.81 -11.72 -7.33
N GLY A 68 4.81 -10.38 -7.21
CA GLY A 68 4.51 -9.46 -8.31
C GLY A 68 3.00 -9.31 -8.62
N LYS A 69 2.14 -9.87 -7.77
CA LYS A 69 0.66 -9.84 -7.89
C LYS A 69 0.07 -8.59 -7.23
N GLN A 70 0.43 -7.41 -7.76
CA GLN A 70 0.03 -6.15 -7.14
C GLN A 70 -1.48 -5.91 -7.12
N ALA A 71 -2.22 -6.37 -8.15
CA ALA A 71 -3.66 -6.17 -8.21
C ALA A 71 -4.39 -6.98 -7.13
N GLU A 72 -3.98 -8.22 -6.91
CA GLU A 72 -4.51 -9.09 -5.86
C GLU A 72 -4.12 -8.59 -4.48
N ALA A 73 -2.86 -8.14 -4.30
CA ALA A 73 -2.43 -7.52 -3.04
C ALA A 73 -3.27 -6.29 -2.68
N ASN A 74 -3.52 -5.42 -3.66
CA ASN A 74 -4.33 -4.22 -3.46
C ASN A 74 -5.77 -4.56 -3.04
N LYS A 75 -6.37 -5.64 -3.56
CA LYS A 75 -7.70 -6.09 -3.12
C LYS A 75 -7.73 -6.47 -1.64
N LEU A 76 -6.75 -7.25 -1.18
CA LEU A 76 -6.67 -7.62 0.23
C LEU A 76 -6.45 -6.40 1.14
N LEU A 77 -5.68 -5.42 0.67
CA LEU A 77 -5.46 -4.18 1.40
C LEU A 77 -6.72 -3.31 1.44
N ASP A 78 -7.52 -3.29 0.38
CA ASP A 78 -8.81 -2.61 0.37
C ASP A 78 -9.79 -3.27 1.34
N GLU A 79 -9.88 -4.59 1.36
CA GLU A 79 -10.69 -5.34 2.33
C GLU A 79 -10.27 -5.04 3.78
N ALA A 80 -8.97 -4.92 4.04
CA ALA A 80 -8.47 -4.55 5.38
C ALA A 80 -8.85 -3.12 5.77
N ILE A 81 -8.81 -2.17 4.83
CA ILE A 81 -9.23 -0.78 5.07
C ILE A 81 -10.72 -0.72 5.36
N GLU A 82 -11.56 -1.36 4.54
CA GLU A 82 -13.02 -1.39 4.72
C GLU A 82 -13.40 -1.97 6.10
N LEU A 83 -12.77 -3.08 6.50
CA LEU A 83 -12.99 -3.66 7.82
C LEU A 83 -12.62 -2.67 8.96
N LEU A 84 -11.50 -1.96 8.83
CA LEU A 84 -11.09 -0.95 9.81
C LEU A 84 -12.01 0.27 9.84
N GLU A 85 -12.64 0.63 8.71
CA GLU A 85 -13.63 1.70 8.66
C GLU A 85 -14.91 1.31 9.42
N VAL A 86 -15.40 0.09 9.23
CA VAL A 86 -16.55 -0.46 9.97
C VAL A 86 -16.27 -0.53 11.47
N ILE A 87 -15.06 -0.96 11.85
CA ILE A 87 -14.60 -0.96 13.24
C ILE A 87 -14.59 0.46 13.82
N ALA A 88 -14.04 1.43 13.09
CA ALA A 88 -13.98 2.82 13.53
C ALA A 88 -15.39 3.45 13.67
N GLU A 89 -16.34 3.07 12.81
CA GLU A 89 -17.74 3.46 12.95
C GLU A 89 -18.39 2.86 14.19
N THR A 90 -18.18 1.56 14.42
CA THR A 90 -18.71 0.84 15.59
C THR A 90 -18.17 1.43 16.90
N ASP A 91 -16.86 1.69 16.96
CA ASP A 91 -16.20 2.30 18.11
C ASP A 91 -16.76 3.71 18.40
N ARG A 92 -17.00 4.51 17.36
CA ARG A 92 -17.63 5.83 17.50
C ARG A 92 -19.06 5.74 18.01
N PHE A 93 -19.85 4.80 17.47
CA PHE A 93 -21.22 4.59 17.91
C PHE A 93 -21.28 4.23 19.39
N ASN A 94 -20.48 3.25 19.82
CA ASN A 94 -20.44 2.79 21.21
C ASN A 94 -19.97 3.85 22.22
N LYS A 95 -19.17 4.84 21.78
CA LYS A 95 -18.70 5.96 22.62
C LYS A 95 -19.64 7.16 22.63
N SER A 96 -20.65 7.17 21.75
CA SER A 96 -21.62 8.27 21.64
C SER A 96 -22.90 8.04 22.44
N GLU A 97 -23.10 6.83 22.96
CA GLU A 97 -24.14 6.46 23.94
C GLU A 97 -23.63 6.55 25.38
#